data_AF-A0A7Y4H0C4-F1
#
_entry.id   AF-A0A7Y4H0C4-F1
#
_cell.length_a   1.000
_cell.length_b   1.000
_cell.length_c   1.000
_cell.angle_alpha   90.00
_cell.angle_beta   90.00
_cell.angle_gamma   90.00
#
_symmetry.space_group_name_H-M   'P 1'
#
loop_
_entity.id
_entity.type
_entity.pdbx_description
1 polymer ?
#
loop_
_entity_poly.entity_id
_entity_poly.type
_entity_poly.pdbx_seq_one_letter_code
_entity_poly.pdbx_strand_id
1 'polypeptide(L)' 'MTDQQTFALLLGEAAMAVWGDMPRDIQEALFETAMREREDLRHGLACLLHERHPRTQHPAKPA' A
#
# COMPACT_ATOMS: atom_id res chain seq x y z
N MET A 1 -17.54 -9.59 -13.60
CA MET A 1 -16.98 -8.55 -12.72
C MET A 1 -18.06 -7.49 -12.56
N THR A 2 -18.41 -7.10 -11.34
CA THR A 2 -19.39 -6.02 -11.08
C THR A 2 -18.72 -4.65 -11.18
N ASP A 3 -19.50 -3.59 -11.37
CA ASP A 3 -18.96 -2.22 -11.39
C ASP A 3 -18.21 -1.88 -10.09
N GLN A 4 -18.70 -2.36 -8.95
CA GLN A 4 -18.03 -2.21 -7.66
C GLN A 4 -16.63 -2.87 -7.65
N GLN A 5 -16.50 -4.08 -8.23
CA GLN A 5 -15.20 -4.75 -8.34
C GLN A 5 -14.26 -3.98 -9.28
N THR A 6 -14.79 -3.43 -10.37
CA THR A 6 -14.02 -2.57 -11.29
C THR A 6 -13.52 -1.31 -10.58
N PHE A 7 -14.37 -0.62 -9.81
CA PHE A 7 -13.94 0.57 -9.09
C PHE A 7 -12.91 0.26 -8.01
N ALA A 8 -13.05 -0.85 -7.29
CA ALA A 8 -12.06 -1.27 -6.30
C ALA A 8 -10.69 -1.53 -6.95
N LEU A 9 -10.66 -2.16 -8.13
CA LEU A 9 -9.44 -2.38 -8.90
C LEU A 9 -8.80 -1.06 -9.33
N LEU A 10 -9.57 -0.17 -9.96
CA LEU A 10 -9.07 1.13 -10.44
C LEU A 10 -8.54 2.00 -9.30
N LEU A 11 -9.23 2.02 -8.16
CA LEU A 11 -8.77 2.74 -6.97
C LEU A 11 -7.50 2.11 -6.39
N GLY A 12 -7.40 0.78 -6.35
CA GLY A 12 -6.19 0.08 -5.89
C GLY A 12 -4.98 0.38 -6.77
N GLU A 13 -5.16 0.36 -8.10
CA GLU A 13 -4.10 0.69 -9.05
C GLU A 13 -3.64 2.15 -8.93
N ALA A 14 -4.58 3.09 -8.83
CA ALA A 14 -4.27 4.50 -8.62
C ALA A 14 -3.52 4.72 -7.29
N ALA A 15 -3.96 4.07 -6.21
CA ALA A 15 -3.31 4.15 -4.92
C ALA A 15 -1.87 3.60 -4.96
N MET A 16 -1.64 2.46 -5.61
CA MET A 16 -0.28 1.93 -5.81
C MET A 16 0.60 2.85 -6.67
N ALA A 17 0.02 3.57 -7.62
CA ALA A 17 0.75 4.49 -8.48
C ALA A 17 1.25 5.74 -7.74
N VAL A 18 0.43 6.31 -6.86
CA VAL A 18 0.76 7.55 -6.14
C VAL A 18 1.22 7.31 -4.69
N TRP A 19 1.38 6.06 -4.28
CA TRP A 19 1.68 5.68 -2.89
C TRP A 19 2.82 6.47 -2.27
N GLY A 20 3.97 6.60 -2.93
CA GLY A 20 5.14 7.32 -2.43
C GLY A 20 4.94 8.83 -2.20
N ASP A 21 3.90 9.42 -2.80
CA ASP A 21 3.52 10.82 -2.64
C ASP A 21 2.41 11.01 -1.58
N MET A 22 1.79 9.93 -1.11
CA MET A 22 0.77 10.00 -0.07
C MET A 22 1.37 10.32 1.30
N PRO A 23 0.64 11.09 2.13
CA PRO A 23 0.94 11.20 3.55
C PRO A 23 1.01 9.83 4.24
N ARG A 24 1.90 9.70 5.22
CA ARG A 24 2.18 8.43 5.90
C ARG A 24 0.96 7.85 6.62
N ASP A 25 0.15 8.69 7.26
CA ASP A 25 -1.09 8.28 7.92
C ASP A 25 -2.11 7.67 6.94
N ILE A 26 -2.18 8.21 5.72
CA ILE A 26 -3.02 7.65 4.64
C ILE A 26 -2.46 6.33 4.13
N GLN A 27 -1.13 6.21 3.96
CA GLN A 27 -0.48 4.95 3.62
C GLN A 27 -0.79 3.87 4.67
N GLU A 28 -0.58 4.18 5.95
CA GLU A 28 -0.86 3.26 7.06
C GLU A 28 -2.35 2.85 7.10
N ALA A 29 -3.27 3.81 6.98
CA ALA A 29 -4.70 3.54 6.98
C ALA A 29 -5.14 2.63 5.82
N LEU A 30 -4.65 2.89 4.60
CA LEU A 30 -4.94 2.05 3.44
C LEU A 30 -4.34 0.65 3.57
N PHE A 31 -3.11 0.56 4.06
CA PHE A 31 -2.40 -0.70 4.25
C PHE A 31 -3.12 -1.59 5.27
N GLU A 32 -3.42 -1.05 6.46
CA GLU A 32 -4.13 -1.79 7.51
C GLU A 32 -5.54 -2.18 7.06
N THR A 33 -6.23 -1.31 6.32
CA THR A 33 -7.56 -1.63 5.80
C THR A 33 -7.50 -2.75 4.77
N ALA A 34 -6.54 -2.73 3.85
CA ALA A 34 -6.37 -3.77 2.85
C ALA A 34 -5.97 -5.13 3.47
N MET A 35 -5.17 -5.10 4.55
CA MET A 35 -4.58 -6.30 5.18
C MET A 35 -5.33 -6.84 6.39
N ARG A 36 -6.43 -6.21 6.83
CA ARG A 36 -7.18 -6.55 8.07
C ARG A 36 -7.48 -8.04 8.28
N GLU A 37 -7.63 -8.81 7.21
CA GLU A 37 -7.90 -10.25 7.25
C GLU A 37 -6.96 -11.05 6.33
N ARG A 38 -5.81 -10.46 5.98
CA ARG A 38 -4.87 -10.96 4.97
C ARG A 38 -3.42 -10.85 5.46
N GLU A 39 -3.20 -11.30 6.69
CA GLU A 39 -1.87 -11.32 7.34
C GLU A 39 -0.81 -12.05 6.49
N ASP A 40 -1.22 -13.08 5.74
CA ASP A 40 -0.37 -13.84 4.81
C ASP A 40 0.15 -13.00 3.63
N LEU A 41 -0.64 -12.02 3.18
CA LEU A 41 -0.27 -11.13 2.06
C LEU A 41 0.44 -9.85 2.50
N ARG A 42 0.40 -9.54 3.80
CA ARG A 42 0.94 -8.31 4.41
C ARG A 42 2.39 -8.07 4.03
N HIS A 43 3.24 -9.09 4.19
CA HIS A 43 4.67 -8.97 3.87
C HIS A 43 4.90 -8.72 2.38
N GLY A 44 4.18 -9.44 1.50
CA GLY A 44 4.30 -9.29 0.06
C GLY A 44 3.93 -7.88 -0.42
N LEU A 45 2.84 -7.32 0.11
CA LEU A 45 2.42 -5.96 -0.22
C LEU A 45 3.43 -4.92 0.26
N ALA A 46 4.00 -5.08 1.46
CA ALA A 46 5.03 -4.16 1.97
C ALA A 46 6.27 -4.15 1.07
N CYS A 47 6.77 -5.31 0.66
CA CYS A 47 7.92 -5.42 -0.25
C CYS A 47 7.63 -4.75 -1.60
N LEU A 48 6.48 -5.05 -2.22
CA LEU A 48 6.05 -4.43 -3.48
C LEU A 48 6.04 -2.90 -3.40
N LEU A 49 5.47 -2.35 -2.32
CA LEU A 49 5.37 -0.90 -2.14
C LEU A 49 6.74 -0.25 -1.91
N HIS A 50 7.64 -0.89 -1.16
CA HIS A 50 9.01 -0.40 -0.95
C HIS A 50 9.88 -0.48 -2.21
N GLU A 51 9.75 -1.54 -3.01
CA GLU A 51 10.45 -1.68 -4.30
C GLU A 51 10.02 -0.59 -5.28
N ARG A 52 8.71 -0.32 -5.34
CA ARG A 52 8.14 0.68 -6.23
C ARG A 52 8.37 2.11 -5.75
N HIS A 53 8.45 2.34 -4.44
CA HIS A 53 8.58 3.66 -3.83
C HIS A 53 9.74 3.70 -2.81
N PRO A 54 11.01 3.81 -3.25
CA PRO A 54 12.17 3.77 -2.34
C PRO A 54 12.17 4.82 -1.22
N ARG A 55 11.43 5.93 -1.38
CA ARG A 55 11.28 6.99 -0.36
C ARG A 55 10.44 6.58 0.85
N THR A 56 9.66 5.50 0.75
CA THR A 56 8.88 4.96 1.87
C THR A 56 9.68 3.92 2.67
N GLN A 57 10.90 3.59 2.24
CA GLN A 57 11.82 2.85 3.10
C GLN A 57 12.05 3.68 4.36
N HIS A 58 11.67 3.12 5.52
CA HIS A 58 11.97 3.74 6.80
C HIS A 58 13.46 4.09 6.83
N PRO A 59 13.86 5.32 7.21
CA PRO A 59 15.26 5.59 7.47
C PRO A 59 15.77 4.53 8.46
N ALA A 60 16.94 3.98 8.18
CA ALA A 60 17.57 3.00 9.07
C ALA A 60 17.52 3.57 10.50
N LYS A 61 17.00 2.78 11.45
CA LYS A 61 16.97 3.17 12.86
C LYS A 61 18.36 3.70 13.24
N PRO A 62 18.48 4.86 13.89
CA PRO A 62 19.76 5.31 14.41
C PRO A 62 20.30 4.24 15.37
N ALA A 63 21.61 3.98 15.27
CA ALA A 63 22.33 3.04 16.13
C ALA A 63 22.33 3.47 17.60
#